data_AF-A0A2N6DHF6-F1
#
_entry.id   AF-A0A2N6DHF6-F1
#
_cell.length_a   1.000
_cell.length_b   1.000
_cell.length_c   1.000
_cell.angle_alpha   90.00
_cell.angle_beta   90.00
_cell.angle_gamma   90.00
#
_symmetry.space_group_name_H-M   'P 1'
#
loop_
_entity.id
_entity.type
_entity.pdbx_description
1 polymer ?
#
loop_
_entity_poly.entity_id
_entity_poly.type
_entity_poly.pdbx_seq_one_letter_code
_entity_poly.pdbx_strand_id
1 'polypeptide(L)'
;MRFILTAAVWAVILALVSFVFSIRGMESGPIDKEVKEKHAEVSFEITATFSVEDDPFALNIGDKKSAFELVLDGQTVFSAEKGINDRVSFTTESFELSTGKHELFVKANPSDTRISQAVRVQVLLSGNPISSETYWFNPGQAVNAAHVFEVTEKGSQNEH
;
A
#
# COMPACT_ATOMS: atom_id res chain seq x y z
N MET A 1 -21.85 8.26 -57.03
CA MET A 1 -20.40 8.47 -56.80
C MET A 1 -20.07 8.85 -55.35
N ARG A 2 -20.81 9.75 -54.68
CA ARG A 2 -20.55 10.11 -53.27
C ARG A 2 -20.57 8.93 -52.29
N PHE A 3 -21.49 7.98 -52.50
CA PHE A 3 -21.62 6.78 -51.66
C PHE A 3 -20.39 5.87 -51.67
N ILE A 4 -19.75 5.72 -52.83
CA ILE A 4 -18.55 4.87 -52.99
C ILE A 4 -17.37 5.49 -52.23
N LEU A 5 -17.23 6.81 -52.31
CA LEU A 5 -16.20 7.53 -51.58
C LEU A 5 -16.37 7.40 -50.07
N THR A 6 -17.61 7.53 -49.58
CA THR A 6 -17.91 7.36 -48.15
C THR A 6 -17.58 5.95 -47.67
N ALA A 7 -17.94 4.92 -48.43
CA ALA A 7 -17.62 3.52 -48.09
C ALA A 7 -16.10 3.27 -48.04
N ALA A 8 -15.34 3.83 -48.99
CA ALA A 8 -13.89 3.70 -49.02
C ALA A 8 -13.22 4.36 -47.79
N VAL A 9 -13.67 5.56 -47.40
CA VAL A 9 -13.16 6.26 -46.22
C VAL A 9 -13.45 5.45 -44.94
N TRP A 10 -14.65 4.90 -44.81
CA TRP A 10 -15.00 4.05 -43.67
C TRP A 10 -14.14 2.78 -43.59
N ALA A 11 -13.87 2.13 -44.73
CA ALA A 11 -13.01 0.95 -44.76
C ALA A 11 -11.58 1.25 -44.27
N VAL A 12 -11.02 2.40 -44.67
CA VAL A 12 -9.69 2.83 -44.23
C VAL A 12 -9.66 3.11 -42.72
N ILE A 13 -10.68 3.79 -42.19
CA ILE A 13 -10.77 4.08 -40.74
C ILE A 13 -10.84 2.77 -39.95
N LEU A 14 -11.71 1.83 -40.34
CA LEU A 14 -11.87 0.55 -39.65
C LEU A 14 -10.59 -0.30 -39.69
N ALA A 15 -9.90 -0.33 -40.84
CA ALA A 15 -8.63 -1.03 -40.98
C ALA A 15 -7.54 -0.44 -40.06
N LEU A 16 -7.46 0.90 -39.99
CA LEU A 16 -6.47 1.59 -39.16
C LEU A 16 -6.74 1.40 -37.67
N VAL A 17 -8.01 1.46 -37.26
CA VAL A 17 -8.43 1.17 -35.88
C VAL A 17 -8.10 -0.28 -35.51
N SER A 18 -8.47 -1.24 -36.36
CA SER A 18 -8.15 -2.65 -36.12
C SER A 18 -6.65 -2.90 -35.99
N PHE A 19 -5.84 -2.26 -36.85
CA PHE A 19 -4.38 -2.38 -36.82
C PHE A 19 -3.79 -1.85 -35.50
N VAL A 20 -4.27 -0.71 -35.02
CA VAL A 20 -3.83 -0.13 -33.74
C VAL A 20 -4.19 -1.05 -32.57
N PHE A 21 -5.37 -1.69 -32.58
CA PHE A 21 -5.76 -2.65 -31.56
C PHE A 21 -4.94 -3.95 -31.61
N SER A 22 -4.57 -4.44 -32.80
CA SER A 22 -3.71 -5.62 -32.92
C SER A 22 -2.29 -5.40 -32.39
N ILE A 23 -1.72 -4.21 -32.59
CA ILE A 23 -0.42 -3.85 -32.02
C ILE A 23 -0.51 -3.78 -30.49
N ARG A 24 -1.61 -3.25 -29.96
CA ARG A 24 -1.83 -3.16 -28.50
C ARG A 24 -2.20 -4.49 -27.85
N GLY A 25 -2.80 -5.41 -28.59
CA GLY A 25 -3.22 -6.73 -28.09
C GLY A 25 -2.12 -7.79 -28.06
N MET A 26 -0.92 -7.51 -28.57
CA MET A 26 0.23 -8.43 -28.52
C MET A 26 1.05 -8.33 -27.23
N GLU A 27 0.79 -7.32 -26.39
CA GLU A 27 1.30 -7.35 -25.01
C GLU A 27 0.31 -8.14 -24.14
N SER A 28 0.73 -9.35 -23.74
CA SER A 28 0.17 -10.17 -22.64
C SER A 28 -0.96 -11.14 -23.00
N GLY A 29 -0.59 -12.26 -23.63
CA GLY A 29 -1.32 -13.52 -23.39
C GLY A 29 -0.78 -14.15 -22.09
N PRO A 30 -1.62 -14.62 -21.16
CA PRO A 30 -1.13 -15.26 -19.94
C PRO A 30 -0.54 -16.61 -20.33
N ILE A 31 0.79 -16.71 -20.26
CA ILE A 31 1.43 -18.00 -20.10
C ILE A 31 1.14 -18.39 -18.65
N ASP A 32 0.19 -19.30 -18.45
CA ASP A 32 -0.03 -20.04 -17.21
C ASP A 32 1.24 -20.86 -16.92
N LYS A 33 2.26 -20.19 -16.40
CA LYS A 33 3.20 -20.81 -15.49
C LYS A 33 2.54 -20.64 -14.13
N GLU A 34 2.21 -21.74 -13.47
CA GLU A 34 2.08 -21.76 -12.02
C GLU A 34 3.42 -21.29 -11.45
N VAL A 35 3.58 -19.97 -11.35
CA VAL A 35 4.59 -19.36 -10.51
C VAL A 35 4.11 -19.73 -9.12
N LYS A 36 4.77 -20.71 -8.50
CA LYS A 36 4.66 -20.88 -7.05
C LYS A 36 4.99 -19.52 -6.46
N GLU A 37 3.96 -18.80 -6.01
CA GLU A 37 4.13 -17.52 -5.35
C GLU A 37 5.07 -17.77 -4.19
N LYS A 38 6.26 -17.19 -4.27
CA LYS A 38 7.23 -17.29 -3.20
C LYS A 38 6.78 -16.27 -2.16
N HIS A 39 6.37 -16.77 -1.02
CA HIS A 39 6.01 -15.95 0.12
C HIS A 39 7.26 -15.69 0.97
N ALA A 40 7.36 -14.49 1.50
CA ALA A 40 8.38 -14.09 2.45
C ALA A 40 7.71 -13.54 3.71
N GLU A 41 8.31 -13.84 4.85
CA GLU A 41 7.85 -13.39 6.15
C GLU A 41 8.25 -11.93 6.39
N VAL A 42 7.26 -11.04 6.48
CA VAL A 42 7.41 -9.60 6.65
C VAL A 42 6.70 -9.13 7.90
N SER A 43 7.35 -8.35 8.74
CA SER A 43 6.72 -7.65 9.87
C SER A 43 7.02 -6.15 9.80
N PHE A 44 6.25 -5.36 10.54
CA PHE A 44 6.37 -3.90 10.55
C PHE A 44 6.70 -3.41 11.95
N GLU A 45 7.76 -2.62 12.08
CA GLU A 45 8.05 -1.85 13.28
C GLU A 45 7.57 -0.41 13.06
N ILE A 46 6.69 0.05 13.95
CA ILE A 46 6.09 1.38 13.88
C ILE A 46 6.48 2.17 15.11
N THR A 47 6.95 3.41 14.89
CA THR A 47 7.21 4.37 15.97
C THR A 47 6.41 5.64 15.70
N ALA A 48 5.52 6.02 16.61
CA ALA A 48 4.77 7.27 16.54
C ALA A 48 5.34 8.30 17.52
N THR A 49 5.16 9.59 17.23
CA THR A 49 5.47 10.71 18.16
C THR A 49 4.23 11.24 18.87
N PHE A 50 3.15 10.45 18.83
CA PHE A 50 1.89 10.71 19.51
C PHE A 50 1.40 9.45 20.20
N SER A 51 0.52 9.66 21.18
CA SER A 51 -0.32 8.63 21.73
C SER A 51 -1.69 8.64 21.07
N VAL A 52 -2.36 7.50 21.14
CA VAL A 52 -3.75 7.33 20.72
C VAL A 52 -4.58 6.88 21.91
N GLU A 53 -5.65 7.62 22.19
CA GLU A 53 -6.59 7.38 23.27
C GLU A 53 -8.00 7.15 22.71
N ASP A 54 -8.83 6.48 23.52
CA ASP A 54 -10.24 6.27 23.20
C ASP A 54 -10.97 7.62 23.17
N ASP A 55 -11.78 7.88 22.14
CA ASP A 55 -12.54 9.12 22.01
C ASP A 55 -13.81 9.02 22.88
N PRO A 56 -13.89 9.72 24.03
CA PRO A 56 -15.04 9.59 24.92
C PRO A 56 -16.31 10.22 24.34
N PHE A 57 -16.22 10.93 23.23
CA PHE A 57 -17.34 11.56 22.53
C PHE A 57 -17.77 10.81 21.27
N ALA A 58 -17.04 9.77 20.86
CA ALA A 58 -17.46 8.92 19.75
C ALA A 58 -18.74 8.18 20.12
N LEU A 59 -19.85 8.56 19.48
CA LEU A 59 -21.10 7.82 19.56
C LEU A 59 -20.86 6.41 19.02
N ASN A 60 -20.93 5.40 19.89
CA ASN A 60 -20.86 3.98 19.55
C ASN A 60 -22.09 3.55 18.74
N ILE A 61 -22.16 3.96 17.47
CA ILE A 61 -23.21 3.57 16.51
C ILE A 61 -22.70 2.37 15.71
N GLY A 62 -22.48 1.24 16.37
CA GLY A 62 -22.21 -0.07 15.75
C GLY A 62 -20.87 -0.25 15.02
N ASP A 63 -20.33 0.79 14.38
CA ASP A 63 -19.06 0.78 13.67
C ASP A 63 -17.98 1.36 14.58
N LYS A 64 -17.27 0.45 15.26
CA LYS A 64 -16.14 0.78 16.13
C LYS A 64 -15.03 1.41 15.27
N LYS A 65 -14.86 2.72 15.36
CA LYS A 65 -13.84 3.44 14.60
C LYS A 65 -12.50 3.30 15.31
N SER A 66 -11.57 2.54 14.73
CA SER A 66 -10.23 2.39 15.26
C SER A 66 -9.51 3.75 15.27
N ALA A 67 -8.79 4.04 16.35
CA ALA A 67 -8.04 5.29 16.47
C ALA A 67 -6.64 5.19 15.83
N PHE A 68 -6.16 3.97 15.59
CA PHE A 68 -4.98 3.64 14.81
C PHE A 68 -5.24 2.40 13.94
N GLU A 69 -4.85 2.44 12.67
CA GLU A 69 -4.99 1.33 11.72
C GLU A 69 -3.75 1.18 10.84
N LEU A 70 -3.36 -0.07 10.60
CA LEU A 70 -2.47 -0.45 9.51
C LEU A 70 -3.26 -1.23 8.47
N VAL A 71 -3.14 -0.80 7.22
CA VAL A 71 -3.82 -1.42 6.08
C VAL A 71 -2.76 -1.84 5.07
N LEU A 72 -2.58 -3.13 4.88
CA LEU A 72 -1.64 -3.71 3.93
C LEU A 72 -2.37 -4.13 2.67
N ASP A 73 -2.00 -3.56 1.53
CA ASP A 73 -2.61 -3.83 0.21
C ASP A 73 -4.16 -3.75 0.22
N GLY A 74 -4.69 -2.82 1.00
CA GLY A 74 -6.14 -2.60 1.15
C GLY A 74 -6.82 -3.43 2.24
N GLN A 75 -6.13 -4.35 2.90
CA GLN A 75 -6.65 -5.14 4.02
C GLN A 75 -6.16 -4.61 5.37
N THR A 76 -7.07 -4.37 6.32
CA THR A 76 -6.68 -4.01 7.70
C THR A 76 -5.97 -5.18 8.36
N VAL A 77 -4.69 -5.02 8.65
CA VAL A 77 -3.84 -6.03 9.30
C VAL A 77 -3.59 -5.74 10.77
N PHE A 78 -3.79 -4.50 11.20
CA PHE A 78 -3.73 -4.11 12.59
C PHE A 78 -4.70 -2.96 12.86
N SER A 79 -5.42 -3.04 13.97
CA SER A 79 -6.26 -1.96 14.46
C SER A 79 -6.13 -1.87 15.98
N ALA A 80 -6.04 -0.64 16.48
CA ALA A 80 -6.02 -0.36 17.90
C ALA A 80 -6.87 0.88 18.21
N GLU A 81 -7.68 0.77 19.26
CA GLU A 81 -8.39 1.91 19.86
C GLU A 81 -7.51 2.67 20.85
N LYS A 82 -6.52 1.98 21.44
CA LYS A 82 -5.60 2.52 22.44
C LYS A 82 -4.29 1.73 22.47
N GLY A 83 -3.30 2.26 23.18
CA GLY A 83 -2.05 1.55 23.44
C GLY A 83 -0.91 1.87 22.48
N ILE A 84 -1.15 2.75 21.49
CA ILE A 84 -0.09 3.44 20.78
C ILE A 84 0.39 4.57 21.68
N ASN A 85 1.66 4.53 22.07
CA ASN A 85 2.26 5.48 23.00
C ASN A 85 3.32 6.33 22.30
N ASP A 86 3.40 7.61 22.67
CA ASP A 86 4.40 8.56 22.17
C ASP A 86 5.83 8.02 22.34
N ARG A 87 6.58 7.98 21.23
CA ARG A 87 7.98 7.55 21.10
C ARG A 87 8.24 6.10 21.51
N VAL A 88 7.21 5.26 21.58
CA VAL A 88 7.36 3.82 21.83
C VAL A 88 7.15 3.06 20.54
N SER A 89 8.16 2.29 20.12
CA SER A 89 8.02 1.39 18.99
C SER A 89 7.21 0.15 19.36
N PHE A 90 6.41 -0.33 18.42
CA PHE A 90 5.83 -1.67 18.49
C PHE A 90 6.06 -2.40 17.17
N THR A 91 6.14 -3.72 17.24
CA THR A 91 6.29 -4.59 16.06
C THR A 91 5.00 -5.39 15.87
N THR A 92 4.51 -5.46 14.65
CA THR A 92 3.36 -6.29 14.30
C THR A 92 3.73 -7.77 14.35
N GLU A 93 2.72 -8.64 14.26
CA GLU A 93 2.96 -10.02 13.84
C GLU A 93 3.55 -10.06 12.41
N SER A 94 4.09 -11.23 12.06
CA SER A 94 4.62 -11.49 10.73
C SER A 94 3.51 -11.86 9.75
N PHE A 95 3.64 -11.39 8.51
CA PHE A 95 2.74 -11.64 7.40
C PHE A 95 3.51 -12.32 6.25
N GLU A 96 2.87 -13.28 5.59
CA GLU A 96 3.42 -13.94 4.40
C GLU A 96 3.06 -13.15 3.14
N LEU A 97 4.03 -12.41 2.59
CA LEU A 97 3.83 -11.58 1.40
C LEU A 97 4.51 -12.18 0.18
N SER A 98 3.86 -12.08 -0.97
CA SER A 98 4.48 -12.42 -2.25
C SER A 98 5.71 -11.55 -2.52
N THR A 99 6.62 -12.01 -3.37
CA THR A 99 7.65 -11.13 -3.92
C THR A 99 7.01 -10.05 -4.80
N GLY A 100 7.45 -8.81 -4.70
CA GLY A 100 6.93 -7.69 -5.49
C GLY A 100 6.71 -6.42 -4.67
N LYS A 101 5.94 -5.49 -5.23
CA LYS A 101 5.63 -4.21 -4.58
C LYS A 101 4.39 -4.35 -3.71
N HIS A 102 4.48 -3.82 -2.51
CA HIS A 102 3.42 -3.81 -1.51
C HIS A 102 3.27 -2.40 -0.94
N GLU A 103 2.08 -2.10 -0.41
CA GLU A 103 1.76 -0.81 0.18
C GLU A 103 1.19 -0.99 1.58
N LEU A 104 1.84 -0.38 2.56
CA LEU A 104 1.33 -0.25 3.92
C LEU A 104 0.80 1.15 4.15
N PHE A 105 -0.50 1.28 4.36
CA PHE A 105 -1.11 2.52 4.84
C PHE A 105 -1.14 2.56 6.36
N VAL A 106 -0.78 3.71 6.91
CA VAL A 106 -0.96 4.04 8.33
C VAL A 106 -2.03 5.11 8.45
N LYS A 107 -3.06 4.84 9.24
CA LYS A 107 -4.10 5.81 9.60
C LYS A 107 -4.10 5.99 11.11
N ALA A 108 -4.12 7.22 11.59
CA ALA A 108 -4.26 7.46 13.02
C ALA A 108 -4.92 8.81 13.33
N ASN A 109 -5.55 8.86 14.51
CA ASN A 109 -6.09 10.06 15.13
C ASN A 109 -5.31 10.32 16.43
N PRO A 110 -4.25 11.15 16.39
CA PRO A 110 -3.47 11.51 17.57
C PRO A 110 -4.32 12.19 18.65
N SER A 111 -4.06 11.89 19.92
CA SER A 111 -4.75 12.56 21.04
C SER A 111 -4.37 14.03 21.19
N ASP A 112 -3.10 14.38 20.94
CA ASP A 112 -2.64 15.76 20.88
C ASP A 112 -2.45 16.22 19.43
N THR A 113 -3.22 17.21 19.02
CA THR A 113 -3.18 17.77 17.66
C THR A 113 -2.51 19.14 17.61
N ARG A 114 -1.96 19.65 18.72
CA ARG A 114 -1.36 20.99 18.80
C ARG A 114 0.07 21.06 18.28
N ILE A 115 0.75 19.92 18.22
CA ILE A 115 2.14 19.80 17.77
C ILE A 115 2.21 19.04 16.45
N SER A 116 3.31 19.22 15.71
CA SER A 116 3.60 18.40 14.54
C SER A 116 3.77 16.95 14.97
N GLN A 117 3.23 16.05 14.17
CA GLN A 117 3.25 14.63 14.42
C GLN A 117 4.09 13.91 13.38
N ALA A 118 4.59 12.74 13.74
CA ALA A 118 5.36 11.90 12.85
C ALA A 118 5.12 10.42 13.14
N VAL A 119 5.17 9.62 12.09
CA VAL A 119 5.19 8.16 12.14
C VAL A 119 6.40 7.67 11.35
N ARG A 120 7.22 6.85 12.00
CA ARG A 120 8.26 6.05 11.36
C ARG A 120 7.71 4.66 11.08
N VAL A 121 7.86 4.21 9.84
CA VAL A 121 7.50 2.88 9.38
C VAL A 121 8.79 2.17 8.98
N GLN A 122 9.10 1.04 9.61
CA GLN A 122 10.23 0.20 9.28
C GLN A 122 9.72 -1.20 8.90
N VAL A 123 10.05 -1.64 7.69
CA VAL A 123 9.65 -2.94 7.15
C VAL A 123 10.77 -3.94 7.42
N LEU A 124 10.43 -5.08 8.03
CA LEU A 124 11.36 -6.12 8.44
C LEU A 124 11.11 -7.39 7.62
N LEU A 125 12.11 -7.87 6.88
CA LEU A 125 12.10 -9.15 6.17
C LEU A 125 12.83 -10.21 7.03
N SER A 126 12.07 -11.16 7.57
CA SER A 126 12.57 -12.13 8.55
C SER A 126 13.37 -11.45 9.68
N GLY A 127 12.81 -10.36 10.24
CA GLY A 127 13.42 -9.55 11.30
C GLY A 127 14.53 -8.59 10.87
N ASN A 128 14.90 -8.52 9.58
CA ASN A 128 15.93 -7.61 9.09
C ASN A 128 15.31 -6.40 8.38
N PRO A 129 15.71 -5.15 8.69
CA PRO A 129 15.14 -3.99 8.02
C PRO A 129 15.46 -3.97 6.53
N ILE A 130 14.43 -3.88 5.69
CA ILE A 130 14.55 -3.71 4.23
C ILE A 130 14.13 -2.32 3.76
N SER A 131 13.31 -1.61 4.54
CA SER A 131 12.87 -0.24 4.25
C SER A 131 12.59 0.49 5.57
N SER A 132 12.83 1.80 5.60
CA SER A 132 12.52 2.65 6.74
C SER A 132 12.25 4.08 6.27
N GLU A 133 11.06 4.59 6.52
CA GLU A 133 10.67 5.96 6.17
C GLU A 133 9.97 6.65 7.35
N THR A 134 10.07 7.97 7.44
CA THR A 134 9.38 8.78 8.45
C THR A 134 8.52 9.83 7.77
N TYR A 135 7.23 9.80 8.09
CA TYR A 135 6.24 10.73 7.59
C TYR A 135 5.93 11.78 8.64
N TRP A 136 5.91 13.05 8.24
CA TRP A 136 5.63 14.19 9.10
C TRP A 136 4.29 14.80 8.73
N PHE A 137 3.56 15.24 9.76
CA PHE A 137 2.22 15.81 9.68
C PHE A 137 2.17 17.11 10.45
N ASN A 138 1.42 18.08 9.92
CA ASN A 138 1.24 19.36 10.58
C ASN A 138 0.26 19.23 11.77
N PRO A 139 0.30 20.16 12.74
CA PRO A 139 -0.71 20.24 13.79
C PRO A 139 -2.14 20.24 13.22
N GLY A 140 -3.04 19.51 13.85
CA GLY A 140 -4.45 19.41 13.45
C GLY A 140 -4.73 18.46 12.29
N GLN A 141 -3.70 17.92 11.61
CA GLN A 141 -3.86 17.01 10.49
C GLN A 141 -4.06 15.57 10.96
N ALA A 142 -5.01 14.87 10.34
CA ALA A 142 -5.12 13.41 10.52
C ALA A 142 -3.88 12.72 9.94
N VAL A 143 -3.36 11.72 10.66
CA VAL A 143 -2.20 10.95 10.22
C VAL A 143 -2.66 9.96 9.16
N ASN A 144 -2.22 10.16 7.93
CA ASN A 144 -2.46 9.26 6.80
C ASN A 144 -1.17 9.16 5.97
N ALA A 145 -0.44 8.07 6.11
CA ALA A 145 0.77 7.77 5.35
C ALA A 145 0.56 6.54 4.47
N ALA A 146 1.20 6.52 3.31
CA ALA A 146 1.29 5.37 2.43
C ALA A 146 2.78 5.04 2.26
N HIS A 147 3.19 3.87 2.74
CA HIS A 147 4.56 3.38 2.61
C HIS A 147 4.62 2.26 1.60
N VAL A 148 5.24 2.53 0.46
CA VAL A 148 5.46 1.56 -0.60
C VAL A 148 6.82 0.89 -0.39
N PHE A 149 6.86 -0.44 -0.43
CA PHE A 149 8.08 -1.22 -0.29
C PHE A 149 8.10 -2.39 -1.27
N GLU A 150 9.27 -2.96 -1.50
CA GLU A 150 9.45 -4.10 -2.40
C GLU A 150 10.05 -5.29 -1.65
N VAL A 151 9.37 -6.43 -1.72
CA VAL A 151 9.81 -7.71 -1.16
C VAL A 151 10.58 -8.45 -2.24
N THR A 152 11.89 -8.60 -2.02
CA THR A 152 12.80 -9.33 -2.91
C THR A 152 13.16 -10.69 -2.30
N GLU A 153 13.41 -11.68 -3.16
CA GLU A 153 13.86 -12.99 -2.70
C GLU A 153 15.23 -12.88 -2.03
N LYS A 154 15.36 -13.45 -0.83
CA LYS A 154 16.59 -13.50 -0.05
C LYS A 154 17.58 -14.45 -0.75
N GLY A 155 18.22 -13.98 -1.83
CA GLY A 155 19.08 -14.80 -2.68
C GLY A 155 20.01 -14.10 -3.67
N SER A 156 20.03 -12.77 -3.78
CA SER A 156 20.89 -12.08 -4.78
C SER A 156 21.81 -10.98 -4.24
N GLN A 157 21.95 -10.82 -2.92
CA GLN A 157 22.94 -9.92 -2.33
C GLN A 157 23.97 -10.71 -1.53
N ASN A 158 24.95 -11.28 -2.24
CA ASN A 158 26.30 -11.56 -1.76
C ASN A 158 27.11 -12.12 -2.93
N GLU A 159 27.69 -11.23 -3.74
CA GLU A 159 28.94 -11.45 -4.51
C GLU A 159 29.26 -10.17 -5.30
N HIS A 160 29.93 -9.22 -4.65
CA HIS A 160 30.81 -8.23 -5.31
C HIS A 160 31.96 -7.85 -4.38
#